data_AF-A0A4Y5Z783-F1
#
_entry.id   AF-A0A4Y5Z783-F1
#
_cell.length_a   1.000
_cell.length_b   1.000
_cell.length_c   1.000
_cell.angle_alpha   90.00
_cell.angle_beta   90.00
_cell.angle_gamma   90.00
#
_symmetry.space_group_name_H-M   'P 1'
#
loop_
_entity.id
_entity.type
_entity.pdbx_description
1 polymer ?
#
loop_
_entity_poly.entity_id
_entity_poly.type
_entity_poly.pdbx_seq_one_letter_code
_entity_poly.pdbx_strand_id
1 'polypeptide(L)'
;MTRLLAGLALFLALVTTAGAAVPSWGAKQSSPADTPPSALKPGEWIWGGAPMAPGPMAVIVSLTEQKAYAYRNGILVGVTTVSTGKKGHETPTGVFTILQKDKDHKSNVYNAAPMPYQQRLTWDGVALHAGGLPGYPESHGCVHMPTEFAKLLFAATNMGMTVVVAEEGTAPVTVVHPSAVIPIDPRNGRDLTVAPLMNGSMYSWNPDASPTGPISMVLSVPDQRVIVLRNGIEIGRAKVEVTNPLVGTHAYIVSAGYMASATREGLRMPNWITIGIPGHGDEAGKVVDEALVDRVAVPREFMEKILPELKPGDVLLATDERILPSTTGPKLQVIDSNPPEHAP
;
A
#
# COMPACT_ATOMS: atom_id res chain seq x y z
N MET A 1 59.41 -62.17 15.54
CA MET A 1 59.54 -60.91 14.78
C MET A 1 58.19 -60.61 14.13
N THR A 2 57.68 -59.38 14.33
CA THR A 2 56.71 -58.63 13.46
C THR A 2 55.32 -59.25 13.19
N ARG A 3 54.16 -58.58 13.29
CA ARG A 3 53.77 -57.18 13.57
C ARG A 3 52.24 -57.13 13.82
N LEU A 4 51.84 -56.10 14.56
CA LEU A 4 50.48 -55.60 14.85
C LEU A 4 49.50 -55.64 13.66
N LEU A 5 48.18 -55.69 13.95
CA LEU A 5 47.26 -54.55 13.71
C LEU A 5 45.88 -54.80 14.35
N ALA A 6 45.55 -53.90 15.27
CA ALA A 6 44.23 -53.74 15.86
C ALA A 6 43.34 -52.92 14.90
N GLY A 7 42.08 -53.32 14.74
CA GLY A 7 41.07 -52.55 14.04
C GLY A 7 39.88 -52.30 14.96
N LEU A 8 39.95 -51.21 15.74
CA LEU A 8 38.82 -50.71 16.54
C LEU A 8 37.99 -49.77 15.66
N ALA A 9 36.85 -50.25 15.17
CA ALA A 9 35.90 -49.43 14.43
C ALA A 9 35.12 -48.53 15.40
N LEU A 10 35.50 -47.26 15.49
CA LEU A 10 34.79 -46.24 16.25
C LEU A 10 33.67 -45.68 15.37
N PHE A 11 32.43 -46.15 15.57
CA PHE A 11 31.24 -45.54 14.97
C PHE A 11 30.91 -44.24 15.73
N LEU A 12 31.36 -43.11 15.20
CA LEU A 12 30.94 -41.79 15.65
C LEU A 12 29.56 -41.50 15.04
N ALA A 13 28.49 -41.70 15.82
CA ALA A 13 27.16 -41.25 15.44
C ALA A 13 27.13 -39.71 15.50
N LEU A 14 27.30 -39.04 14.35
CA LEU A 14 26.96 -37.63 14.22
C LEU A 14 25.43 -37.50 14.36
N VAL A 15 24.98 -37.14 15.55
CA VAL A 15 23.63 -36.60 15.75
C VAL A 15 23.66 -35.18 15.18
N THR A 16 23.31 -35.05 13.90
CA THR A 16 22.99 -33.75 13.32
C THR A 16 21.67 -33.27 13.93
N THR A 17 21.74 -32.34 14.87
CA THR A 17 20.55 -31.57 15.29
C THR A 17 20.17 -30.68 14.11
N ALA A 18 19.36 -31.21 13.19
CA ALA A 18 18.71 -30.42 12.17
C ALA A 18 17.73 -29.47 12.88
N GLY A 19 18.15 -28.23 13.13
CA GLY A 19 17.22 -27.19 13.56
C GLY A 19 16.15 -27.06 12.49
N ALA A 20 14.88 -27.27 12.86
CA ALA A 20 13.77 -27.15 11.94
C ALA A 20 13.80 -25.77 11.28
N ALA A 21 13.94 -25.73 9.96
CA ALA A 21 13.94 -24.49 9.21
C ALA A 21 12.60 -23.76 9.42
N VAL A 22 12.66 -22.45 9.62
CA VAL A 22 11.45 -21.62 9.71
C VAL A 22 10.64 -21.79 8.42
N PRO A 23 9.33 -22.09 8.51
CA PRO A 23 8.51 -22.30 7.32
C PRO A 23 8.41 -21.04 6.46
N SER A 24 8.17 -21.24 5.16
CA SER A 24 7.76 -20.19 4.23
C SER A 24 6.27 -20.36 3.94
N TRP A 25 5.51 -19.27 3.98
CA TRP A 25 4.06 -19.25 3.77
C TRP A 25 3.70 -18.36 2.57
N GLY A 26 2.65 -18.76 1.86
CA GLY A 26 2.10 -18.03 0.71
C GLY A 26 2.92 -18.14 -0.58
N ALA A 27 2.55 -17.35 -1.58
CA ALA A 27 3.19 -17.31 -2.87
C ALA A 27 4.62 -16.72 -2.77
N LYS A 28 5.55 -17.27 -3.56
CA LYS A 28 6.95 -16.80 -3.61
C LYS A 28 7.16 -15.58 -4.52
N GLN A 29 6.17 -15.26 -5.35
CA GLN A 29 6.23 -14.18 -6.32
C GLN A 29 4.94 -13.37 -6.26
N SER A 30 5.04 -12.09 -6.64
CA SER A 30 3.89 -11.20 -6.77
C SER A 30 2.97 -11.68 -7.89
N SER A 31 1.66 -11.60 -7.66
CA SER A 31 0.64 -11.61 -8.70
C SER A 31 0.81 -10.40 -9.63
N PRO A 32 0.27 -10.45 -10.87
CA PRO A 32 0.20 -9.29 -11.77
C PRO A 32 -0.50 -8.09 -11.11
N ALA A 33 -0.10 -6.84 -11.41
CA ALA A 33 -0.60 -5.66 -10.70
C ALA A 33 -2.00 -5.23 -11.17
N ASP A 34 -2.40 -5.69 -12.34
CA ASP A 34 -3.77 -5.62 -12.86
C ASP A 34 -4.69 -6.68 -12.23
N THR A 35 -4.16 -7.58 -11.39
CA THR A 35 -5.00 -8.52 -10.63
C THR A 35 -5.87 -7.71 -9.66
N PRO A 36 -7.21 -7.77 -9.78
CA PRO A 36 -8.07 -7.09 -8.82
C PRO A 36 -7.82 -7.64 -7.42
N PRO A 37 -7.75 -6.81 -6.36
CA PRO A 37 -7.57 -7.28 -4.99
C PRO A 37 -8.56 -8.38 -4.59
N SER A 38 -9.80 -8.32 -5.07
CA SER A 38 -10.85 -9.31 -4.85
C SER A 38 -10.57 -10.69 -5.47
N ALA A 39 -9.70 -10.76 -6.48
CA ALA A 39 -9.34 -12.01 -7.16
C ALA A 39 -8.16 -12.74 -6.49
N LEU A 40 -7.47 -12.12 -5.52
CA LEU A 40 -6.36 -12.74 -4.82
C LEU A 40 -6.81 -13.94 -3.98
N LYS A 41 -6.19 -15.09 -4.20
CA LYS A 41 -6.39 -16.31 -3.40
C LYS A 41 -5.59 -16.24 -2.10
N PRO A 42 -5.96 -17.06 -1.08
CA PRO A 42 -5.18 -17.14 0.16
C PRO A 42 -3.70 -17.39 -0.09
N GLY A 43 -2.85 -16.53 0.44
CA GLY A 43 -1.39 -16.58 0.25
C GLY A 43 -0.87 -15.77 -0.94
N GLU A 44 -1.74 -15.23 -1.80
CA GLU A 44 -1.34 -14.37 -2.92
C GLU A 44 -1.22 -12.91 -2.48
N TRP A 45 -0.42 -12.15 -3.24
CA TRP A 45 -0.07 -10.77 -2.96
C TRP A 45 0.42 -10.06 -4.23
N ILE A 46 0.31 -8.73 -4.24
CA ILE A 46 0.75 -7.83 -5.29
C ILE A 46 1.77 -6.86 -4.67
N TRP A 47 2.84 -6.56 -5.38
CA TRP A 47 3.79 -5.51 -5.00
C TRP A 47 4.26 -4.72 -6.22
N GLY A 48 3.79 -3.49 -6.35
CA GLY A 48 4.16 -2.56 -7.43
C GLY A 48 5.28 -1.59 -7.06
N GLY A 49 5.71 -1.55 -5.79
CA GLY A 49 6.72 -0.59 -5.34
C GLY A 49 8.15 -1.05 -5.62
N ALA A 50 9.02 -0.15 -6.12
CA ALA A 50 10.46 -0.34 -5.95
C ALA A 50 10.75 -0.42 -4.43
N PRO A 51 11.41 -1.47 -3.91
CA PRO A 51 11.56 -1.68 -2.46
C PRO A 51 12.13 -0.46 -1.71
N MET A 52 12.96 0.34 -2.38
CA MET A 52 13.71 1.47 -1.80
C MET A 52 13.25 2.87 -2.23
N ALA A 53 12.06 3.02 -2.84
CA ALA A 53 11.56 4.37 -3.12
C ALA A 53 11.33 5.16 -1.80
N PRO A 54 11.89 6.37 -1.64
CA PRO A 54 11.72 7.15 -0.42
C PRO A 54 10.29 7.66 -0.25
N GLY A 55 9.86 7.85 1.01
CA GLY A 55 8.58 8.48 1.34
C GLY A 55 7.83 7.86 2.53
N PRO A 56 6.92 8.61 3.18
CA PRO A 56 6.05 8.07 4.22
C PRO A 56 5.27 6.85 3.73
N MET A 57 5.17 5.84 4.59
CA MET A 57 4.35 4.66 4.36
C MET A 57 3.24 4.57 5.39
N ALA A 58 2.15 3.92 4.99
CA ALA A 58 1.10 3.47 5.89
C ALA A 58 0.57 2.13 5.40
N VAL A 59 0.00 1.35 6.32
CA VAL A 59 -0.67 0.09 5.98
C VAL A 59 -2.09 0.14 6.50
N ILE A 60 -3.04 -0.30 5.68
CA ILE A 60 -4.43 -0.52 6.11
C ILE A 60 -4.68 -2.02 6.08
N VAL A 61 -5.13 -2.57 7.20
CA VAL A 61 -5.56 -3.97 7.34
C VAL A 61 -7.07 -3.97 7.41
N SER A 62 -7.72 -4.56 6.41
CA SER A 62 -9.17 -4.79 6.41
C SER A 62 -9.45 -6.18 6.97
N LEU A 63 -10.07 -6.22 8.16
CA LEU A 63 -10.52 -7.46 8.78
C LEU A 63 -11.65 -8.09 7.96
N THR A 64 -12.56 -7.28 7.42
CA THR A 64 -13.67 -7.74 6.58
C THR A 64 -13.18 -8.41 5.30
N GLU A 65 -12.20 -7.83 4.62
CA GLU A 65 -11.69 -8.38 3.35
C GLU A 65 -10.57 -9.43 3.53
N GLN A 66 -10.09 -9.63 4.77
CA GLN A 66 -8.87 -10.37 5.10
C GLN A 66 -7.70 -9.98 4.19
N LYS A 67 -7.47 -8.67 4.06
CA LYS A 67 -6.39 -8.10 3.24
C LYS A 67 -5.64 -6.99 3.97
N ALA A 68 -4.38 -6.78 3.57
CA ALA A 68 -3.61 -5.61 3.93
C ALA A 68 -3.15 -4.86 2.68
N TYR A 69 -3.25 -3.54 2.75
CA TYR A 69 -2.97 -2.58 1.68
C TYR A 69 -1.83 -1.67 2.15
N ALA A 70 -0.69 -1.75 1.46
CA ALA A 70 0.49 -0.95 1.76
C ALA A 70 0.52 0.28 0.85
N TYR A 71 0.58 1.46 1.46
CA TYR A 71 0.65 2.74 0.78
C TYR A 71 2.03 3.37 0.98
N ARG A 72 2.55 4.00 -0.06
CA ARG A 72 3.74 4.86 0.00
C ARG A 72 3.42 6.20 -0.64
N ASN A 73 3.70 7.28 0.06
CA ASN A 73 3.30 8.64 -0.31
C ASN A 73 1.80 8.78 -0.63
N GLY A 74 0.97 7.91 -0.05
CA GLY A 74 -0.47 7.86 -0.27
C GLY A 74 -0.94 7.13 -1.54
N ILE A 75 -0.02 6.50 -2.29
CA ILE A 75 -0.32 5.62 -3.42
C ILE A 75 -0.23 4.17 -2.99
N LEU A 76 -1.17 3.32 -3.41
CA LEU A 76 -1.14 1.88 -3.16
C LEU A 76 0.08 1.24 -3.87
N VAL A 77 0.96 0.62 -3.10
CA VAL A 77 2.19 -0.04 -3.60
C VAL A 77 2.23 -1.53 -3.33
N GLY A 78 1.30 -2.06 -2.53
CA GLY A 78 1.17 -3.49 -2.33
C GLY A 78 -0.18 -3.89 -1.74
N VAL A 79 -0.62 -5.09 -2.08
CA VAL A 79 -1.84 -5.72 -1.56
C VAL A 79 -1.49 -7.14 -1.17
N THR A 80 -1.97 -7.61 -0.04
CA THR A 80 -1.76 -9.01 0.36
C THR A 80 -2.98 -9.58 1.05
N THR A 81 -3.23 -10.87 0.83
CA THR A 81 -4.15 -11.62 1.68
C THR A 81 -3.53 -11.82 3.07
N VAL A 82 -4.35 -11.73 4.11
CA VAL A 82 -3.91 -11.92 5.50
C VAL A 82 -4.75 -12.98 6.21
N SER A 83 -4.23 -13.48 7.34
CA SER A 83 -5.03 -14.23 8.32
C SER A 83 -4.91 -13.51 9.66
N THR A 84 -6.04 -13.01 10.14
CA THR A 84 -6.14 -12.18 11.36
C THR A 84 -6.62 -13.01 12.56
N GLY A 85 -6.91 -12.35 13.68
CA GLY A 85 -7.34 -12.96 14.92
C GLY A 85 -8.65 -13.74 14.79
N LYS A 86 -8.66 -15.00 15.24
CA LYS A 86 -9.87 -15.81 15.32
C LYS A 86 -10.80 -15.32 16.44
N LYS A 87 -12.03 -15.83 16.47
CA LYS A 87 -12.99 -15.58 17.55
C LYS A 87 -12.38 -15.87 18.94
N GLY A 88 -12.50 -14.91 19.85
CA GLY A 88 -11.90 -14.93 21.19
C GLY A 88 -10.45 -14.45 21.26
N HIS A 89 -9.85 -14.14 20.11
CA HIS A 89 -8.52 -13.55 19.97
C HIS A 89 -8.52 -12.53 18.82
N GLU A 90 -9.55 -11.71 18.75
CA GLU A 90 -9.78 -10.76 17.67
C GLU A 90 -8.60 -9.79 17.52
N THR A 91 -8.24 -9.48 16.27
CA THR A 91 -7.29 -8.39 16.01
C THR A 91 -7.97 -7.07 16.36
N PRO A 92 -7.39 -6.23 17.24
CA PRO A 92 -8.02 -4.98 17.63
C PRO A 92 -8.07 -4.00 16.45
N THR A 93 -9.22 -3.34 16.26
CA THR A 93 -9.38 -2.24 15.31
C THR A 93 -8.81 -0.94 15.88
N GLY A 94 -8.43 -0.01 15.00
CA GLY A 94 -7.92 1.29 15.37
C GLY A 94 -6.68 1.73 14.59
N VAL A 95 -6.07 2.82 15.06
CA VAL A 95 -4.85 3.39 14.49
C VAL A 95 -3.68 3.02 15.40
N PHE A 96 -2.70 2.33 14.83
CA PHE A 96 -1.50 1.86 15.50
C PHE A 96 -0.25 2.46 14.85
N THR A 97 0.87 2.33 15.54
CA THR A 97 2.19 2.63 14.99
C THR A 97 3.12 1.44 15.18
N ILE A 98 4.09 1.24 14.30
CA ILE A 98 5.11 0.21 14.48
C ILE A 98 5.99 0.54 15.70
N LEU A 99 5.82 -0.22 16.78
CA LEU A 99 6.52 -0.07 18.07
C LEU A 99 7.86 -0.80 18.10
N GLN A 100 8.02 -1.84 17.29
CA GLN A 100 9.23 -2.64 17.22
C GLN A 100 9.31 -3.37 15.88
N LYS A 101 10.53 -3.55 15.38
CA LYS A 101 10.84 -4.40 14.22
C LYS A 101 11.86 -5.45 14.61
N ASP A 102 11.55 -6.71 14.38
CA ASP A 102 12.43 -7.84 14.67
C ASP A 102 12.28 -8.90 13.57
N LYS A 103 13.35 -9.13 12.81
CA LYS A 103 13.32 -10.03 11.66
C LYS A 103 13.15 -11.49 12.07
N ASP A 104 13.77 -11.89 13.18
CA ASP A 104 13.89 -13.29 13.60
C ASP A 104 13.14 -13.54 14.92
N HIS A 105 12.06 -12.77 15.13
CA HIS A 105 11.31 -12.79 16.38
C HIS A 105 10.73 -14.18 16.69
N LYS A 106 10.68 -14.49 17.99
CA LYS A 106 10.03 -15.68 18.53
C LYS A 106 9.08 -15.27 19.63
N SER A 107 7.85 -15.77 19.58
CA SER A 107 6.82 -15.41 20.55
C SER A 107 7.20 -15.86 21.96
N ASN A 108 7.18 -14.93 22.92
CA ASN A 108 7.40 -15.24 24.34
C ASN A 108 6.23 -15.98 25.00
N VAL A 109 5.02 -15.87 24.42
CA VAL A 109 3.77 -16.44 24.97
C VAL A 109 3.30 -17.69 24.23
N TYR A 110 3.75 -17.91 22.98
CA TYR A 110 3.38 -19.09 22.19
C TYR A 110 4.57 -20.03 21.96
N ASN A 111 5.19 -20.52 23.05
CA ASN A 111 6.24 -21.56 23.01
C ASN A 111 7.36 -21.28 22.00
N ALA A 112 7.86 -20.04 21.93
CA ALA A 112 8.88 -19.61 20.98
C ALA A 112 8.51 -19.83 19.49
N ALA A 113 7.21 -19.82 19.16
CA ALA A 113 6.74 -19.89 17.79
C ALA A 113 7.39 -18.79 16.95
N PRO A 114 7.94 -19.12 15.76
CA PRO A 114 8.61 -18.14 14.93
C PRO A 114 7.60 -17.12 14.39
N MET A 115 7.96 -15.84 14.46
CA MET A 115 7.20 -14.71 13.92
C MET A 115 8.09 -13.89 12.97
N PRO A 116 8.45 -14.42 11.79
CA PRO A 116 9.46 -13.80 10.93
C PRO A 116 8.99 -12.46 10.41
N TYR A 117 9.91 -11.49 10.33
CA TYR A 117 9.65 -10.12 9.88
C TYR A 117 8.59 -9.40 10.74
N GLN A 118 8.63 -9.61 12.06
CA GLN A 118 7.71 -9.00 13.00
C GLN A 118 7.79 -7.47 12.98
N GLN A 119 6.62 -6.85 12.89
CA GLN A 119 6.40 -5.42 13.13
C GLN A 119 5.30 -5.28 14.18
N ARG A 120 5.68 -5.00 15.43
CA ARG A 120 4.77 -4.97 16.58
C ARG A 120 3.91 -3.71 16.59
N LEU A 121 2.62 -3.86 16.84
CA LEU A 121 1.63 -2.78 16.86
C LEU A 121 1.20 -2.41 18.29
N THR A 122 1.20 -3.38 19.19
CA THR A 122 0.74 -3.21 20.57
C THR A 122 1.69 -3.86 21.57
N TRP A 123 1.64 -3.43 22.83
CA TRP A 123 2.51 -3.98 23.88
C TRP A 123 2.06 -5.36 24.37
N ASP A 124 0.76 -5.68 24.22
CA ASP A 124 0.18 -7.00 24.49
C ASP A 124 0.49 -8.04 23.39
N GLY A 125 1.14 -7.64 22.29
CA GLY A 125 1.83 -8.56 21.38
C GLY A 125 1.19 -8.72 20.00
N VAL A 126 0.20 -7.89 19.62
CA VAL A 126 -0.33 -7.87 18.25
C VAL A 126 0.72 -7.31 17.31
N ALA A 127 0.97 -8.01 16.20
CA ALA A 127 1.99 -7.65 15.23
C ALA A 127 1.59 -8.03 13.79
N LEU A 128 2.20 -7.36 12.82
CA LEU A 128 2.28 -7.82 11.44
C LEU A 128 3.48 -8.77 11.31
N HIS A 129 3.32 -9.97 10.76
CA HIS A 129 4.45 -10.88 10.51
C HIS A 129 4.11 -11.99 9.51
N ALA A 130 5.12 -12.71 9.04
CA ALA A 130 4.91 -13.91 8.24
C ALA A 130 4.26 -15.01 9.07
N GLY A 131 3.25 -15.70 8.53
CA GLY A 131 2.54 -16.75 9.25
C GLY A 131 1.57 -17.55 8.39
N GLY A 132 0.84 -18.48 9.00
CA GLY A 132 -0.11 -19.36 8.32
C GLY A 132 -1.28 -18.58 7.68
N LEU A 133 -1.68 -18.99 6.47
CA LEU A 133 -2.69 -18.30 5.64
C LEU A 133 -3.74 -19.30 5.14
N PRO A 134 -4.62 -19.81 6.02
CA PRO A 134 -5.62 -20.81 5.63
C PRO A 134 -6.81 -20.24 4.85
N GLY A 135 -6.85 -18.92 4.64
CA GLY A 135 -7.96 -18.22 3.97
C GLY A 135 -9.07 -17.73 4.89
N TYR A 136 -8.88 -17.84 6.20
CA TYR A 136 -9.78 -17.32 7.24
C TYR A 136 -8.97 -16.82 8.47
N PRO A 137 -9.57 -16.05 9.39
CA PRO A 137 -8.91 -15.64 10.63
C PRO A 137 -8.57 -16.85 11.52
N GLU A 138 -7.29 -17.07 11.77
CA GLU A 138 -6.80 -18.21 12.57
C GLU A 138 -5.86 -17.78 13.69
N SER A 139 -5.26 -16.59 13.59
CA SER A 139 -4.23 -16.15 14.52
C SER A 139 -4.79 -15.87 15.92
N HIS A 140 -3.89 -15.63 16.87
CA HIS A 140 -4.26 -15.16 18.22
C HIS A 140 -4.18 -13.62 18.34
N GLY A 141 -4.57 -12.91 17.29
CA GLY A 141 -4.65 -11.45 17.24
C GLY A 141 -3.66 -10.81 16.25
N CYS A 142 -2.55 -11.47 15.94
CA CYS A 142 -1.59 -11.00 14.94
C CYS A 142 -2.17 -11.01 13.52
N VAL A 143 -1.54 -10.25 12.61
CA VAL A 143 -1.89 -10.24 11.19
C VAL A 143 -0.83 -11.03 10.43
N HIS A 144 -1.14 -12.27 10.09
CA HIS A 144 -0.28 -13.12 9.28
C HIS A 144 -0.33 -12.70 7.81
N MET A 145 0.81 -12.72 7.13
CA MET A 145 0.94 -12.45 5.69
C MET A 145 1.96 -13.39 5.02
N PRO A 146 2.01 -13.47 3.68
CA PRO A 146 3.00 -14.27 2.95
C PRO A 146 4.43 -13.88 3.33
N THR A 147 5.34 -14.84 3.38
CA THR A 147 6.73 -14.61 3.84
C THR A 147 7.46 -13.57 2.99
N GLU A 148 7.35 -13.65 1.66
CA GLU A 148 8.04 -12.70 0.77
C GLU A 148 7.43 -11.30 0.84
N PHE A 149 6.10 -11.17 0.99
CA PHE A 149 5.46 -9.88 1.24
C PHE A 149 5.89 -9.29 2.59
N ALA A 150 5.90 -10.08 3.66
CA ALA A 150 6.33 -9.65 4.99
C ALA A 150 7.77 -9.10 4.96
N LYS A 151 8.66 -9.77 4.23
CA LYS A 151 10.04 -9.34 4.01
C LYS A 151 10.13 -8.00 3.27
N LEU A 152 9.37 -7.85 2.18
CA LEU A 152 9.32 -6.60 1.40
C LEU A 152 8.79 -5.44 2.26
N LEU A 153 7.66 -5.66 2.95
CA LEU A 153 7.07 -4.69 3.85
C LEU A 153 8.05 -4.33 4.97
N PHE A 154 8.69 -5.32 5.60
CA PHE A 154 9.69 -5.08 6.64
C PHE A 154 10.90 -4.29 6.13
N ALA A 155 11.33 -4.46 4.88
CA ALA A 155 12.39 -3.62 4.32
C ALA A 155 11.91 -2.19 4.02
N ALA A 156 10.63 -2.05 3.65
CA ALA A 156 10.02 -0.81 3.18
C ALA A 156 9.56 0.14 4.29
N THR A 157 9.19 -0.38 5.47
CA THR A 157 8.63 0.39 6.58
C THR A 157 9.70 0.89 7.56
N ASN A 158 9.32 1.84 8.42
CA ASN A 158 10.16 2.35 9.50
C ASN A 158 9.45 2.23 10.85
N MET A 159 10.21 2.32 11.94
CA MET A 159 9.64 2.48 13.29
C MET A 159 8.73 3.72 13.33
N GLY A 160 7.60 3.62 14.04
CA GLY A 160 6.61 4.69 14.14
C GLY A 160 5.66 4.81 12.93
N MET A 161 5.82 4.00 11.88
CA MET A 161 4.91 4.01 10.73
C MET A 161 3.49 3.63 11.15
N THR A 162 2.49 4.35 10.63
CA THR A 162 1.07 4.15 10.92
C THR A 162 0.50 2.89 10.26
N VAL A 163 -0.17 2.07 11.06
CA VAL A 163 -0.98 0.92 10.62
C VAL A 163 -2.40 1.14 11.08
N VAL A 164 -3.37 1.12 10.17
CA VAL A 164 -4.79 1.17 10.52
C VAL A 164 -5.38 -0.21 10.36
N VAL A 165 -6.12 -0.66 11.36
CA VAL A 165 -6.89 -1.91 11.32
C VAL A 165 -8.36 -1.53 11.34
N ALA A 166 -9.10 -1.95 10.32
CA ALA A 166 -10.48 -1.55 10.09
C ALA A 166 -11.39 -2.75 9.80
N GLU A 167 -12.65 -2.62 10.21
CA GLU A 167 -13.71 -3.61 9.98
C GLU A 167 -15.00 -2.87 9.60
N GLU A 168 -15.78 -3.46 8.69
CA GLU A 168 -17.09 -2.95 8.30
C GLU A 168 -18.00 -2.72 9.53
N GLY A 169 -18.74 -1.62 9.54
CA GLY A 169 -19.58 -1.23 10.67
C GLY A 169 -18.84 -0.54 11.83
N THR A 170 -17.50 -0.55 11.84
CA THR A 170 -16.68 0.13 12.88
C THR A 170 -15.80 1.25 12.31
N ALA A 171 -15.57 1.26 11.00
CA ALA A 171 -14.79 2.25 10.26
C ALA A 171 -15.52 2.67 8.98
N PRO A 172 -15.17 3.84 8.39
CA PRO A 172 -15.72 4.26 7.10
C PRO A 172 -15.44 3.22 6.01
N VAL A 173 -16.42 3.02 5.12
CA VAL A 173 -16.35 2.04 4.01
C VAL A 173 -15.08 2.21 3.17
N THR A 174 -14.59 3.43 2.98
CA THR A 174 -13.36 3.73 2.22
C THR A 174 -12.08 3.22 2.87
N VAL A 175 -12.08 3.04 4.19
CA VAL A 175 -10.95 2.46 4.95
C VAL A 175 -11.06 0.94 4.99
N VAL A 176 -12.28 0.40 4.94
CA VAL A 176 -12.54 -1.05 4.90
C VAL A 176 -12.30 -1.63 3.50
N HIS A 177 -12.55 -0.84 2.46
CA HIS A 177 -12.32 -1.15 1.05
C HIS A 177 -11.38 -0.10 0.41
N PRO A 178 -10.08 -0.14 0.73
CA PRO A 178 -9.13 0.88 0.28
C PRO A 178 -8.95 0.88 -1.24
N SER A 179 -8.84 2.08 -1.82
CA SER A 179 -8.64 2.29 -3.26
C SER A 179 -7.17 2.59 -3.59
N ALA A 180 -6.87 2.99 -4.84
CA ALA A 180 -5.53 3.38 -5.27
C ALA A 180 -4.93 4.56 -4.49
N VAL A 181 -5.76 5.36 -3.80
CA VAL A 181 -5.35 6.48 -2.93
C VAL A 181 -5.62 6.13 -1.47
N ILE A 182 -4.69 6.51 -0.58
CA ILE A 182 -4.88 6.34 0.86
C ILE A 182 -6.09 7.17 1.35
N PRO A 183 -7.07 6.58 2.05
CA PRO A 183 -8.23 7.28 2.58
C PRO A 183 -7.98 7.98 3.92
N ILE A 184 -6.75 7.93 4.46
CA ILE A 184 -6.41 8.38 5.83
C ILE A 184 -5.13 9.23 5.84
N ASP A 185 -5.03 10.17 6.78
CA ASP A 185 -3.81 10.95 7.03
C ASP A 185 -2.77 10.03 7.69
N PRO A 186 -1.62 9.77 7.04
CA PRO A 186 -0.64 8.84 7.55
C PRO A 186 0.03 9.29 8.86
N ARG A 187 -0.14 10.55 9.29
CA ARG A 187 0.45 11.07 10.54
C ARG A 187 -0.41 10.79 11.77
N ASN A 188 -1.73 10.68 11.59
CA ASN A 188 -2.68 10.62 12.71
C ASN A 188 -3.82 9.61 12.51
N GLY A 189 -3.91 8.97 11.34
CA GLY A 189 -4.90 7.95 11.01
C GLY A 189 -6.34 8.42 10.86
N ARG A 190 -6.59 9.74 10.82
CA ARG A 190 -7.94 10.30 10.55
C ARG A 190 -8.27 10.19 9.08
N ASP A 191 -9.55 10.07 8.74
CA ASP A 191 -10.01 10.11 7.35
C ASP A 191 -9.54 11.38 6.63
N LEU A 192 -9.02 11.21 5.43
CA LEU A 192 -8.83 12.32 4.50
C LEU A 192 -10.19 12.66 3.90
N THR A 193 -10.82 13.74 4.37
CA THR A 193 -11.98 14.32 3.70
C THR A 193 -11.58 14.79 2.31
N VAL A 194 -11.90 13.99 1.30
CA VAL A 194 -11.81 14.36 -0.11
C VAL A 194 -12.92 15.38 -0.39
N ALA A 195 -12.60 16.67 -0.28
CA ALA A 195 -13.55 17.72 -0.59
C ALA A 195 -13.88 17.71 -2.10
N PRO A 196 -15.17 17.72 -2.48
CA PRO A 196 -15.53 17.91 -3.89
C PRO A 196 -15.04 19.28 -4.36
N LEU A 197 -14.63 19.38 -5.63
CA LEU A 197 -14.42 20.69 -6.25
C LEU A 197 -15.73 21.46 -6.16
N MET A 198 -15.69 22.65 -5.57
CA MET A 198 -16.86 23.53 -5.53
C MET A 198 -17.38 23.79 -6.95
N ASN A 199 -18.70 23.92 -7.09
CA ASN A 199 -19.35 24.03 -8.39
C ASN A 199 -18.72 25.18 -9.21
N GLY A 200 -18.15 24.88 -10.38
CA GLY A 200 -17.46 25.83 -11.25
C GLY A 200 -15.92 25.88 -11.13
N SER A 201 -15.31 25.30 -10.10
CA SER A 201 -13.84 25.26 -9.97
C SER A 201 -13.23 24.10 -10.78
N MET A 202 -12.19 24.39 -11.57
CA MET A 202 -11.46 23.38 -12.37
C MET A 202 -10.35 22.67 -11.57
N TYR A 203 -9.90 23.27 -10.47
CA TYR A 203 -8.90 22.71 -9.56
C TYR A 203 -9.03 23.30 -8.15
N SER A 204 -8.34 22.68 -7.19
CA SER A 204 -8.02 23.25 -5.87
C SER A 204 -6.53 23.09 -5.59
N TRP A 205 -5.95 24.01 -4.83
CA TRP A 205 -4.53 24.03 -4.52
C TRP A 205 -4.31 24.63 -3.12
N ASN A 206 -3.65 23.87 -2.25
CA ASN A 206 -3.30 24.23 -0.88
C ASN A 206 -1.94 23.60 -0.51
N PRO A 207 -0.82 24.18 -0.96
CA PRO A 207 0.52 23.63 -0.71
C PRO A 207 0.91 23.75 0.77
N ASP A 208 0.28 24.65 1.52
CA ASP A 208 0.56 24.87 2.94
C ASP A 208 0.01 23.76 3.84
N ALA A 209 -0.93 22.94 3.34
CA ALA A 209 -1.41 21.75 4.05
C ALA A 209 -0.27 20.74 4.34
N SER A 210 0.78 20.75 3.50
CA SER A 210 2.00 19.96 3.67
C SER A 210 3.15 20.71 2.99
N PRO A 211 3.92 21.55 3.69
CA PRO A 211 4.87 22.48 3.06
C PRO A 211 6.09 21.81 2.43
N THR A 212 6.49 20.62 2.89
CA THR A 212 7.72 19.95 2.46
C THR A 212 7.50 18.46 2.32
N GLY A 213 8.16 17.80 1.37
CA GLY A 213 8.16 16.34 1.22
C GLY A 213 8.04 15.89 -0.24
N PRO A 214 8.20 14.58 -0.52
CA PRO A 214 7.92 14.02 -1.84
C PRO A 214 6.47 14.21 -2.24
N ILE A 215 6.27 14.39 -3.55
CA ILE A 215 4.95 14.46 -4.18
C ILE A 215 4.59 13.10 -4.77
N SER A 216 3.31 12.78 -4.65
CA SER A 216 2.72 11.62 -5.28
C SER A 216 1.35 11.97 -5.81
N MET A 217 1.08 11.52 -7.02
CA MET A 217 -0.11 11.89 -7.76
C MET A 217 -0.86 10.65 -8.19
N VAL A 218 -2.19 10.71 -8.15
CA VAL A 218 -3.05 9.67 -8.70
C VAL A 218 -4.00 10.29 -9.70
N LEU A 219 -3.92 9.81 -10.94
CA LEU A 219 -4.79 10.16 -12.04
C LEU A 219 -5.77 9.01 -12.28
N SER A 220 -7.05 9.28 -12.06
CA SER A 220 -8.15 8.36 -12.39
C SER A 220 -8.85 8.84 -13.65
N VAL A 221 -8.81 7.99 -14.69
CA VAL A 221 -9.53 8.21 -15.94
C VAL A 221 -11.05 8.25 -15.72
N PRO A 222 -11.70 7.28 -15.05
CA PRO A 222 -13.16 7.28 -14.92
C PRO A 222 -13.70 8.39 -14.03
N ASP A 223 -12.91 8.90 -13.09
CA ASP A 223 -13.30 10.04 -12.26
C ASP A 223 -12.91 11.38 -12.90
N GLN A 224 -12.12 11.37 -13.99
CA GLN A 224 -11.59 12.56 -14.66
C GLN A 224 -10.87 13.49 -13.68
N ARG A 225 -10.05 12.91 -12.78
CA ARG A 225 -9.33 13.66 -11.75
C ARG A 225 -7.88 13.26 -11.65
N VAL A 226 -7.04 14.25 -11.32
CA VAL A 226 -5.74 14.03 -10.70
C VAL A 226 -5.78 14.58 -9.27
N ILE A 227 -5.28 13.79 -8.31
CA ILE A 227 -5.08 14.18 -6.92
C ILE A 227 -3.58 14.30 -6.68
N VAL A 228 -3.15 15.37 -6.03
CA VAL A 228 -1.76 15.62 -5.67
C VAL A 228 -1.62 15.55 -4.16
N LEU A 229 -0.77 14.63 -3.72
CA LEU A 229 -0.43 14.40 -2.33
C LEU A 229 1.02 14.84 -2.09
N ARG A 230 1.28 15.49 -0.96
CA ARG A 230 2.65 15.69 -0.45
C ARG A 230 2.74 15.09 0.95
N ASN A 231 3.63 14.12 1.12
CA ASN A 231 3.63 13.23 2.30
C ASN A 231 2.30 12.53 2.57
N GLY A 232 1.54 12.17 1.53
CA GLY A 232 0.22 11.55 1.67
C GLY A 232 -0.91 12.49 2.09
N ILE A 233 -0.65 13.80 2.21
CA ILE A 233 -1.68 14.82 2.48
C ILE A 233 -2.02 15.49 1.16
N GLU A 234 -3.32 15.59 0.84
CA GLU A 234 -3.76 16.29 -0.36
C GLU A 234 -3.39 17.78 -0.29
N ILE A 235 -2.57 18.21 -1.25
CA ILE A 235 -2.20 19.62 -1.46
C ILE A 235 -2.84 20.20 -2.72
N GLY A 236 -3.53 19.38 -3.51
CA GLY A 236 -4.29 19.86 -4.65
C GLY A 236 -4.99 18.76 -5.41
N ARG A 237 -5.93 19.16 -6.25
CA ARG A 237 -6.60 18.29 -7.23
C ARG A 237 -7.03 19.10 -8.43
N ALA A 238 -7.15 18.45 -9.58
CA ALA A 238 -7.67 19.08 -10.78
C ALA A 238 -8.56 18.13 -11.58
N LYS A 239 -9.48 18.71 -12.36
CA LYS A 239 -10.12 17.98 -13.46
C LYS A 239 -9.07 17.63 -14.50
N VAL A 240 -9.16 16.45 -15.08
CA VAL A 240 -8.32 16.03 -16.19
C VAL A 240 -9.17 15.41 -17.28
N GLU A 241 -8.75 15.60 -18.53
CA GLU A 241 -9.29 14.87 -19.68
C GLU A 241 -8.20 13.95 -20.22
N VAL A 242 -8.55 12.72 -20.54
CA VAL A 242 -7.59 11.73 -21.05
C VAL A 242 -8.10 11.21 -22.39
N THR A 243 -7.30 11.40 -23.44
CA THR A 243 -7.57 10.88 -24.77
C THR A 243 -6.79 9.59 -24.99
N ASN A 244 -7.40 8.59 -25.62
CA ASN A 244 -6.80 7.27 -25.83
C ASN A 244 -6.18 6.68 -24.54
N PRO A 245 -6.99 6.50 -23.47
CA PRO A 245 -6.50 6.04 -22.17
C PRO A 245 -5.81 4.68 -22.29
N LEU A 246 -4.75 4.50 -21.52
CA LEU A 246 -4.13 3.20 -21.36
C LEU A 246 -5.05 2.29 -20.54
N VAL A 247 -4.98 0.98 -20.80
CA VAL A 247 -5.74 -0.03 -20.06
C VAL A 247 -4.91 -0.49 -18.88
N GLY A 248 -5.53 -0.57 -17.71
CA GLY A 248 -4.89 -0.95 -16.47
C GLY A 248 -4.19 0.21 -15.76
N THR A 249 -3.39 -0.15 -14.77
CA THR A 249 -2.68 0.80 -13.93
C THR A 249 -1.23 0.94 -14.38
N HIS A 250 -0.76 2.16 -14.56
CA HIS A 250 0.61 2.49 -14.94
C HIS A 250 1.22 3.44 -13.92
N ALA A 251 2.52 3.26 -13.65
CA ALA A 251 3.26 4.09 -12.72
C ALA A 251 4.41 4.80 -13.43
N TYR A 252 4.60 6.07 -13.11
CA TYR A 252 5.64 6.93 -13.67
C TYR A 252 6.39 7.62 -12.55
N ILE A 253 7.69 7.84 -12.75
CA ILE A 253 8.56 8.58 -11.84
C ILE A 253 9.22 9.75 -12.55
N VAL A 254 9.26 10.89 -11.87
CA VAL A 254 10.03 12.04 -12.33
C VAL A 254 11.51 11.69 -12.26
N SER A 255 12.22 11.94 -13.36
CA SER A 255 13.67 11.77 -13.49
C SER A 255 14.36 13.12 -13.72
N ALA A 256 15.68 13.15 -13.61
CA ALA A 256 16.44 14.38 -13.74
C ALA A 256 16.32 14.97 -15.17
N GLY A 257 16.26 16.30 -15.23
CA GLY A 257 16.16 17.04 -16.49
C GLY A 257 14.73 17.31 -16.94
N TYR A 258 14.64 17.87 -18.14
CA TYR A 258 13.38 18.30 -18.75
C TYR A 258 13.31 17.75 -20.17
N MET A 259 12.09 17.50 -20.64
CA MET A 259 11.85 17.01 -22.00
C MET A 259 12.32 18.05 -23.02
N ALA A 260 12.97 17.59 -24.10
CA ALA A 260 13.69 18.44 -25.04
C ALA A 260 12.77 19.33 -25.91
N SER A 261 11.56 18.88 -26.23
CA SER A 261 10.60 19.55 -27.12
C SER A 261 9.29 19.98 -26.44
N ALA A 262 8.95 19.44 -25.27
CA ALA A 262 7.67 19.68 -24.62
C ALA A 262 7.67 20.96 -23.77
N THR A 263 7.64 22.12 -24.43
CA THR A 263 7.02 23.31 -23.81
C THR A 263 5.52 23.20 -24.04
N ARG A 264 4.79 22.57 -23.13
CA ARG A 264 3.33 22.63 -23.20
C ARG A 264 2.95 24.06 -22.87
N GLU A 265 2.56 24.82 -23.89
CA GLU A 265 2.02 26.16 -23.65
C GLU A 265 3.04 27.12 -22.95
N GLY A 266 4.34 26.87 -23.13
CA GLY A 266 5.44 27.61 -22.49
C GLY A 266 5.93 27.03 -21.16
N LEU A 267 5.33 25.95 -20.66
CA LEU A 267 5.73 25.29 -19.42
C LEU A 267 6.70 24.14 -19.69
N ARG A 268 7.81 24.08 -18.95
CA ARG A 268 8.80 23.00 -19.07
C ARG A 268 8.31 21.74 -18.39
N MET A 269 8.18 20.66 -19.14
CA MET A 269 7.81 19.36 -18.59
C MET A 269 9.05 18.61 -18.07
N PRO A 270 9.02 18.04 -16.86
CA PRO A 270 10.11 17.21 -16.37
C PRO A 270 10.16 15.88 -17.15
N ASN A 271 11.31 15.22 -17.13
CA ASN A 271 11.42 13.88 -17.71
C ASN A 271 10.67 12.86 -16.85
N TRP A 272 9.91 11.97 -17.49
CA TRP A 272 9.22 10.87 -16.81
C TRP A 272 9.77 9.53 -17.29
N ILE A 273 9.86 8.57 -16.37
CA ILE A 273 10.26 7.19 -16.65
C ILE A 273 9.16 6.27 -16.13
N THR A 274 8.79 5.24 -16.88
CA THR A 274 7.86 4.20 -16.45
C THR A 274 8.49 3.31 -15.37
N ILE A 275 7.74 3.08 -14.29
CA ILE A 275 8.06 2.09 -13.28
C ILE A 275 7.40 0.79 -13.71
N GLY A 276 8.19 -0.28 -13.86
CA GLY A 276 7.64 -1.62 -14.08
C GLY A 276 6.92 -2.08 -12.83
N ILE A 277 5.59 -2.13 -12.90
CA ILE A 277 4.75 -2.79 -11.91
C ILE A 277 4.45 -4.21 -12.41
N PRO A 278 4.16 -5.21 -11.55
CA PRO A 278 3.76 -6.55 -12.01
C PRO A 278 2.67 -6.47 -13.10
N GLY A 279 2.72 -7.29 -14.15
CA GLY A 279 1.80 -7.16 -15.31
C GLY A 279 2.24 -6.15 -16.39
N HIS A 280 2.99 -5.10 -16.02
CA HIS A 280 3.64 -4.13 -16.93
C HIS A 280 5.16 -4.10 -16.74
N GLY A 281 5.75 -5.24 -16.37
CA GLY A 281 7.18 -5.33 -16.02
C GLY A 281 8.11 -5.03 -17.19
N ASP A 282 7.64 -5.24 -18.42
CA ASP A 282 8.36 -4.90 -19.65
C ASP A 282 8.47 -3.39 -19.87
N GLU A 283 7.63 -2.59 -19.22
CA GLU A 283 7.66 -1.13 -19.30
C GLU A 283 8.77 -0.52 -18.44
N ALA A 284 9.39 -1.26 -17.53
CA ALA A 284 10.37 -0.73 -16.59
C ALA A 284 11.50 0.07 -17.27
N GLY A 285 11.68 1.33 -16.85
CA GLY A 285 12.81 2.14 -17.30
C GLY A 285 12.64 2.81 -18.66
N LYS A 286 11.51 2.63 -19.34
CA LYS A 286 11.23 3.33 -20.61
C LYS A 286 11.00 4.82 -20.33
N VAL A 287 11.61 5.68 -21.15
CA VAL A 287 11.35 7.13 -21.09
C VAL A 287 9.96 7.39 -21.66
N VAL A 288 9.16 8.17 -20.94
CA VAL A 288 7.84 8.62 -21.41
C VAL A 288 8.05 9.64 -22.53
N ASP A 289 7.43 9.37 -23.68
CA ASP A 289 7.47 10.28 -24.83
C ASP A 289 6.41 11.39 -24.74
N GLU A 290 6.56 12.40 -25.58
CA GLU A 290 5.66 13.56 -25.65
C GLU A 290 4.23 13.15 -26.05
N ALA A 291 4.09 12.15 -26.91
CA ALA A 291 2.79 11.66 -27.37
C ALA A 291 1.95 11.06 -26.24
N LEU A 292 2.57 10.43 -25.24
CA LEU A 292 1.88 9.94 -24.05
C LEU A 292 1.50 11.09 -23.10
N VAL A 293 2.35 12.10 -22.96
CA VAL A 293 2.05 13.31 -22.16
C VAL A 293 0.87 14.09 -22.75
N ASP A 294 0.82 14.21 -24.08
CA ASP A 294 -0.23 14.97 -24.81
C ASP A 294 -1.62 14.35 -24.68
N ARG A 295 -1.72 13.07 -24.29
CA ARG A 295 -3.00 12.41 -24.04
C ARG A 295 -3.75 12.99 -22.86
N VAL A 296 -3.05 13.57 -21.89
CA VAL A 296 -3.64 14.08 -20.65
C VAL A 296 -3.76 15.59 -20.73
N ALA A 297 -4.96 16.14 -20.64
CA ALA A 297 -5.20 17.58 -20.52
C ALA A 297 -5.53 17.96 -19.07
N VAL A 298 -4.78 18.92 -18.53
CA VAL A 298 -4.90 19.46 -17.18
C VAL A 298 -5.02 20.98 -17.29
N PRO A 299 -5.85 21.67 -16.46
CA PRO A 299 -5.94 23.12 -16.47
C PRO A 299 -4.56 23.78 -16.36
N ARG A 300 -4.26 24.72 -17.28
CA ARG A 300 -2.99 25.43 -17.35
C ARG A 300 -2.58 26.04 -16.00
N GLU A 301 -3.52 26.74 -15.35
CA GLU A 301 -3.28 27.37 -14.04
C GLU A 301 -2.87 26.37 -12.95
N PHE A 302 -3.35 25.12 -13.04
CA PHE A 302 -2.93 24.06 -12.13
C PHE A 302 -1.53 23.56 -12.48
N MET A 303 -1.22 23.39 -13.77
CA MET A 303 0.12 23.01 -14.25
C MET A 303 1.19 24.03 -13.84
N GLU A 304 0.88 25.33 -13.90
CA GLU A 304 1.74 26.42 -13.42
C GLU A 304 2.05 26.32 -11.93
N LYS A 305 1.18 25.68 -11.14
CA LYS A 305 1.36 25.47 -9.70
C LYS A 305 2.10 24.17 -9.39
N ILE A 306 1.77 23.07 -10.07
CA ILE A 306 2.35 21.75 -9.74
C ILE A 306 3.75 21.54 -10.34
N LEU A 307 4.01 21.98 -11.58
CA LEU A 307 5.28 21.70 -12.26
C LEU A 307 6.51 22.22 -11.50
N PRO A 308 6.50 23.43 -10.89
CA PRO A 308 7.63 23.92 -10.10
C PRO A 308 7.91 23.11 -8.83
N GLU A 309 6.93 22.35 -8.35
CA GLU A 309 7.02 21.57 -7.12
C GLU A 309 7.61 20.17 -7.36
N LEU A 310 7.56 19.68 -8.60
CA LEU A 310 8.00 18.33 -8.95
C LEU A 310 9.53 18.19 -8.92
N LYS A 311 10.00 17.10 -8.32
CA LYS A 311 11.41 16.75 -8.16
C LYS A 311 11.67 15.31 -8.58
N PRO A 312 12.92 14.97 -8.99
CA PRO A 312 13.28 13.58 -9.25
C PRO A 312 12.92 12.68 -8.07
N GLY A 313 12.19 11.60 -8.36
CA GLY A 313 11.64 10.69 -7.35
C GLY A 313 10.15 10.83 -7.08
N ASP A 314 9.50 11.93 -7.50
CA ASP A 314 8.06 12.09 -7.39
C ASP A 314 7.32 11.12 -8.34
N VAL A 315 6.16 10.64 -7.91
CA VAL A 315 5.46 9.53 -8.58
C VAL A 315 4.10 9.98 -9.10
N LEU A 316 3.72 9.47 -10.27
CA LEU A 316 2.37 9.53 -10.80
C LEU A 316 1.86 8.09 -11.03
N LEU A 317 0.74 7.74 -10.42
CA LEU A 317 -0.03 6.55 -10.74
C LEU A 317 -1.20 6.96 -11.65
N ALA A 318 -1.30 6.39 -12.85
CA ALA A 318 -2.45 6.55 -13.73
C ALA A 318 -3.23 5.24 -13.77
N THR A 319 -4.55 5.30 -13.58
CA THR A 319 -5.40 4.10 -13.50
C THR A 319 -6.73 4.32 -14.20
N ASP A 320 -7.27 3.24 -14.77
CA ASP A 320 -8.63 3.14 -15.27
C ASP A 320 -9.66 2.76 -14.18
N GLU A 321 -9.23 2.67 -12.92
CA GLU A 321 -10.10 2.47 -11.75
C GLU A 321 -10.64 3.78 -11.15
N ARG A 322 -11.76 3.68 -10.42
CA ARG A 322 -12.35 4.79 -9.66
C ARG A 322 -11.65 4.95 -8.31
N ILE A 323 -11.43 6.20 -7.90
CA ILE A 323 -10.74 6.57 -6.65
C ILE A 323 -11.60 7.45 -5.73
N LEU A 324 -12.74 7.97 -6.21
CA LEU A 324 -13.66 8.79 -5.44
C LEU A 324 -14.91 8.02 -4.97
N PRO A 325 -15.35 8.19 -3.70
CA PRO A 325 -16.55 7.50 -3.17
C PRO A 325 -17.87 7.90 -3.84
N SER A 326 -17.95 9.08 -4.49
CA SER A 326 -19.20 9.73 -4.88
C SER A 326 -19.51 9.70 -6.39
N THR A 327 -19.19 8.59 -7.07
CA THR A 327 -19.70 8.29 -8.41
C THR A 327 -20.69 7.13 -8.44
N THR A 328 -21.04 6.57 -7.27
CA THR A 328 -22.31 5.87 -7.08
C THR A 328 -23.44 6.90 -6.98
N GLY A 329 -24.60 6.56 -7.54
CA GLY A 329 -25.74 7.44 -7.71
C GLY A 329 -26.36 7.99 -6.41
N PRO A 330 -27.57 8.57 -6.50
CA PRO A 330 -28.15 9.48 -5.51
C PRO A 330 -28.06 8.96 -4.08
N LYS A 331 -27.78 9.89 -3.15
CA LYS A 331 -27.85 9.67 -1.70
C LYS A 331 -29.14 8.93 -1.37
N LEU A 332 -29.02 7.66 -0.96
CA LEU A 332 -30.11 6.97 -0.31
C LEU A 332 -30.28 7.61 1.06
N GLN A 333 -31.37 8.35 1.22
CA GLN A 333 -31.86 8.79 2.51
C GLN A 333 -32.31 7.54 3.27
N VAL A 334 -31.58 7.15 4.32
CA VAL A 334 -32.06 6.11 5.22
C VAL A 334 -32.88 6.79 6.32
N ILE A 335 -34.13 6.33 6.37
CA ILE A 335 -35.22 6.72 7.24
C ILE A 335 -34.85 6.44 8.70
N ASP A 336 -35.11 7.44 9.54
CA ASP A 336 -35.12 7.34 11.00
C ASP A 336 -36.14 6.28 11.45
N SER A 337 -35.70 5.34 12.28
CA SER A 337 -36.55 4.35 12.93
C SER A 337 -36.38 4.43 14.45
N ASN A 338 -36.73 5.57 15.04
CA ASN A 338 -37.01 5.65 16.48
C ASN A 338 -38.47 5.28 16.77
N PRO A 339 -38.75 4.30 17.64
CA PRO A 339 -39.96 4.28 18.46
C PRO A 339 -39.76 5.19 19.70
N PRO A 340 -40.86 5.70 20.29
CA PRO A 340 -40.85 6.90 21.13
C PRO A 340 -40.19 6.70 22.50
N GLU A 341 -39.61 7.79 23.01
CA GLU A 341 -39.13 7.91 24.39
C GLU A 341 -40.26 7.60 25.39
N HIS A 342 -39.93 6.76 26.39
CA HIS A 342 -40.71 6.69 27.60
C HIS A 342 -40.52 7.99 28.39
N ALA A 343 -41.58 8.81 28.45
CA ALA A 343 -41.71 9.89 29.41
C ALA A 343 -41.97 9.31 30.83
N PRO A 344 -41.62 10.03 31.91
CA PRO A 344 -41.33 9.47 33.24
C PRO A 344 -42.48 8.75 33.94
#